data_AF-A0A1J3EJL2-F1
#
_entry.id   AF-A0A1J3EJL2-F1
#
_cell.length_a   1.000
_cell.length_b   1.000
_cell.length_c   1.000
_cell.angle_alpha   90.00
_cell.angle_beta   90.00
_cell.angle_gamma   90.00
#
_symmetry.space_group_name_H-M   'P 1'
#
loop_
_entity.id
_entity.type
_entity.pdbx_description
1 polymer ?
#
loop_
_entity_poly.entity_id
_entity_poly.type
_entity_poly.pdbx_seq_one_letter_code
_entity_poly.pdbx_strand_id
1 'polypeptide(L)'
;FNYKDGDLVKTMFADSDLDIKHGLKILVNRSLIEKYGETIVMHKLLQILGKKAIDKQEPWKRRILIDAQEICEVLEHAKGTRVVSGISFDISAIDELSISQKAFKRMPNLR
;
A
#
# COMPACT_ATOMS: atom_id res chain seq x y z
N PHE A 1 5.61 4.43 0.32
CA PHE A 1 5.73 4.05 -1.10
C PHE A 1 6.95 4.68 -1.82
N ASN A 2 8.00 5.11 -1.12
CA ASN A 2 9.20 5.67 -1.74
C ASN A 2 10.44 4.90 -1.27
N TYR A 3 11.48 4.85 -2.11
CA TYR A 3 12.71 4.09 -1.86
C TYR A 3 12.42 2.60 -1.63
N LYS A 4 11.48 2.06 -2.40
CA LYS A 4 11.17 0.62 -2.34
C LYS A 4 12.00 -0.11 -3.39
N ASP A 5 12.45 -1.28 -2.99
CA ASP A 5 13.12 -2.20 -3.88
C ASP A 5 12.12 -2.73 -4.93
N GLY A 6 12.54 -2.70 -6.19
CA GLY A 6 11.72 -3.05 -7.34
C GLY A 6 11.43 -4.54 -7.41
N ASP A 7 12.32 -5.39 -6.88
CA ASP A 7 12.07 -6.82 -6.76
C ASP A 7 11.08 -7.11 -5.62
N LEU A 8 11.11 -6.34 -4.54
CA LEU A 8 10.05 -6.37 -3.53
C LEU A 8 8.70 -6.01 -4.15
N VAL A 9 8.62 -4.95 -4.95
CA VAL A 9 7.37 -4.59 -5.65
C VAL A 9 6.92 -5.72 -6.58
N LYS A 10 7.80 -6.31 -7.38
CA LYS A 10 7.44 -7.46 -8.24
C LYS A 10 6.95 -8.65 -7.41
N THR A 11 7.57 -8.92 -6.26
CA THR A 11 7.21 -10.03 -5.36
C THR A 11 5.82 -9.84 -4.75
N MET A 12 5.48 -8.64 -4.28
CA MET A 12 4.15 -8.33 -3.73
C MET A 12 3.01 -8.59 -4.72
N PHE A 13 3.32 -8.60 -6.02
CA PHE A 13 2.36 -8.77 -7.10
C PHE A 13 2.61 -10.02 -7.95
N ALA A 14 3.48 -10.93 -7.52
CA ALA A 14 3.85 -12.13 -8.28
C ALA A 14 2.64 -13.04 -8.57
N ASP A 15 1.67 -13.08 -7.64
CA ASP A 15 0.44 -13.88 -7.75
C ASP A 15 -0.74 -13.10 -8.40
N SER A 16 -0.48 -11.95 -9.02
CA SER A 16 -1.51 -11.14 -9.67
C SER A 16 -1.40 -11.20 -11.19
N ASP A 17 -2.52 -11.13 -11.91
CA ASP A 17 -2.56 -11.07 -13.38
C ASP A 17 -2.05 -9.73 -13.95
N LEU A 18 -1.33 -8.94 -13.14
CA LEU A 18 -0.82 -7.64 -13.53
C LEU A 18 0.56 -7.78 -14.20
N ASP A 19 0.72 -7.19 -15.38
CA ASP A 19 2.05 -6.99 -15.96
C ASP A 19 2.76 -5.82 -15.25
N ILE A 20 3.33 -6.12 -14.09
CA ILE A 20 4.04 -5.16 -13.24
C ILE A 20 5.23 -4.55 -13.98
N LYS A 21 5.94 -5.34 -14.79
CA LYS A 21 7.08 -4.85 -15.58
C LYS A 21 6.62 -3.77 -16.57
N HIS A 22 5.53 -4.00 -17.26
CA HIS A 22 4.93 -3.02 -18.17
C HIS A 22 4.39 -1.81 -17.42
N GLY A 23 3.69 -2.02 -16.30
CA GLY A 23 3.18 -0.94 -15.45
C GLY A 23 4.28 0.00 -14.97
N LEU A 24 5.39 -0.55 -14.45
CA LEU A 24 6.56 0.23 -14.03
C LEU A 24 7.17 1.00 -15.21
N LYS A 25 7.27 0.37 -16.39
CA LYS A 25 7.76 1.05 -17.61
C LYS A 25 6.89 2.24 -18.00
N ILE A 26 5.57 2.11 -17.91
CA ILE A 26 4.64 3.23 -18.17
C ILE A 26 4.87 4.36 -17.17
N LEU A 27 4.99 4.05 -15.88
CA LEU A 27 5.18 5.06 -14.83
C LEU A 27 6.51 5.82 -15.01
N VAL A 28 7.59 5.14 -15.41
CA VAL A 28 8.87 5.77 -15.78
C VAL A 28 8.72 6.66 -17.00
N ASN A 29 8.10 6.16 -18.08
CA ASN A 29 7.91 6.93 -19.31
C ASN A 29 7.04 8.18 -19.11
N ARG A 30 6.18 8.20 -18.08
CA ARG A 30 5.35 9.34 -17.70
C ARG A 30 5.99 10.24 -16.64
N SER A 31 7.25 9.98 -16.27
CA SER A 31 7.96 10.70 -15.21
C SER A 31 7.22 10.71 -13.87
N LEU A 32 6.43 9.66 -13.60
CA LEU A 32 5.71 9.51 -12.32
C LEU A 32 6.57 8.81 -11.27
N ILE A 33 7.54 8.02 -11.73
CA ILE A 33 8.58 7.40 -10.91
C ILE A 33 9.92 7.46 -11.65
N GLU A 34 10.99 7.38 -10.90
CA GLU A 34 12.35 7.17 -11.39
C GLU A 34 12.84 5.81 -10.88
N LYS A 35 13.75 5.18 -11.62
CA LYS A 35 14.37 3.91 -11.24
C LYS A 35 15.89 4.06 -11.19
N TYR A 36 16.49 3.75 -10.05
CA TYR A 36 17.93 3.74 -9.81
C TYR A 36 18.39 2.35 -9.37
N GLY A 37 18.99 1.57 -10.27
CA GLY A 37 19.19 0.14 -10.03
C GLY A 37 17.83 -0.53 -9.84
N GLU A 38 17.63 -1.33 -8.78
CA GLU A 38 16.29 -1.82 -8.42
C GLU A 38 15.46 -0.86 -7.58
N THR A 39 15.99 0.28 -7.14
CA THR A 39 15.21 1.22 -6.30
C THR A 39 14.24 2.04 -7.13
N ILE A 40 12.96 2.04 -6.72
CA ILE A 40 11.92 2.90 -7.27
C ILE A 40 11.78 4.15 -6.39
N VAL A 41 11.85 5.32 -7.03
CA VAL A 41 11.72 6.63 -6.39
C VAL A 41 10.51 7.35 -6.98
N MET A 42 9.68 7.93 -6.12
CA MET A 42 8.57 8.79 -6.50
C MET A 42 8.76 10.17 -5.88
N HIS A 43 8.62 11.22 -6.68
CA HIS A 43 8.74 12.59 -6.18
C HIS A 43 7.74 12.87 -5.04
N LYS A 44 8.15 13.64 -4.01
CA LYS A 44 7.33 13.90 -2.81
C LYS A 44 5.93 14.44 -3.15
N LEU A 45 5.82 15.32 -4.14
CA LEU A 45 4.52 15.85 -4.58
C LEU A 45 3.61 14.75 -5.16
N LEU A 46 4.17 13.81 -5.92
CA LEU A 46 3.40 12.68 -6.46
C LEU A 46 2.95 11.72 -5.37
N GLN A 47 3.77 11.52 -4.33
CA GLN A 47 3.35 10.75 -3.17
C GLN A 47 2.17 11.41 -2.44
N ILE A 48 2.22 12.73 -2.25
CA ILE A 48 1.12 13.50 -1.65
C ILE A 48 -0.14 13.39 -2.52
N LEU A 49 -0.01 13.51 -3.84
CA LEU A 49 -1.14 13.38 -4.76
C LEU A 49 -1.73 11.96 -4.73
N GLY A 50 -0.89 10.93 -4.69
CA GLY A 50 -1.33 9.53 -4.57
C GLY A 50 -2.10 9.28 -3.28
N LYS A 51 -1.62 9.79 -2.15
CA LYS A 51 -2.34 9.71 -0.86
C LYS A 51 -3.69 10.43 -0.93
N LYS A 52 -3.73 11.66 -1.44
CA LYS A 52 -4.98 12.41 -1.65
C LYS A 52 -5.96 11.68 -2.57
N ALA A 53 -5.47 10.92 -3.56
CA ALA A 53 -6.32 10.12 -4.43
C ALA A 53 -6.94 8.92 -3.70
N ILE A 54 -6.28 8.37 -2.66
CA ILE A 54 -6.85 7.35 -1.78
C ILE A 54 -7.88 8.00 -0.85
N ASP A 55 -7.57 9.15 -0.26
CA ASP A 55 -8.47 9.85 0.69
C ASP A 55 -9.81 10.24 0.05
N LYS A 56 -9.79 10.59 -1.24
CA LYS A 56 -10.99 10.91 -2.04
C LYS A 56 -11.90 9.70 -2.32
N GLN A 57 -11.45 8.48 -2.09
CA GLN A 57 -12.28 7.29 -2.23
C GLN A 57 -13.19 7.16 -1.00
N GLU A 58 -14.41 6.68 -1.22
CA GLU A 58 -15.30 6.26 -0.14
C GLU A 58 -14.56 5.30 0.81
N PRO A 59 -14.59 5.50 2.14
CA PRO A 59 -13.82 4.71 3.09
C PRO A 59 -13.95 3.20 2.89
N TRP A 60 -15.17 2.70 2.67
CA TRP A 60 -15.44 1.27 2.47
C TRP A 60 -15.00 0.69 1.13
N LYS A 61 -14.62 1.54 0.15
CA LYS A 61 -14.08 1.13 -1.15
C LYS A 61 -12.56 1.20 -1.21
N ARG A 62 -11.90 1.74 -0.18
CA ARG A 62 -10.44 1.86 -0.15
C ARG A 62 -9.80 0.48 -0.13
N ARG A 63 -8.96 0.25 -1.14
CA ARG A 63 -8.15 -0.98 -1.23
C ARG A 63 -6.87 -0.91 -0.44
N ILE A 64 -6.36 0.29 -0.19
CA ILE A 64 -5.11 0.52 0.55
C ILE A 64 -5.44 1.39 1.75
N LEU A 65 -5.03 0.92 2.93
CA LEU A 65 -5.11 1.70 4.17
C LEU A 65 -3.78 2.42 4.40
N ILE A 66 -3.87 3.72 4.70
CA ILE A 66 -2.69 4.58 4.93
C ILE A 66 -2.81 5.42 6.20
N ASP A 67 -4.00 5.55 6.76
CA ASP A 67 -4.25 6.30 7.99
C ASP A 67 -3.93 5.41 9.20
N ALA A 68 -3.06 5.89 10.09
CA ALA A 68 -2.56 5.10 11.20
C ALA A 68 -3.69 4.70 12.17
N GLN A 69 -4.62 5.61 12.45
CA GLN A 69 -5.74 5.35 13.35
C GLN A 69 -6.71 4.33 12.74
N GLU A 70 -7.07 4.49 11.47
CA GLU A 70 -7.89 3.52 10.72
C GLU A 70 -7.24 2.13 10.72
N ILE A 71 -5.92 2.07 10.52
CA ILE A 71 -5.18 0.80 10.53
C ILE A 71 -5.22 0.16 11.93
N CYS A 72 -4.96 0.89 13.00
CA CYS A 72 -5.05 0.37 14.37
C CYS A 72 -6.44 -0.21 14.65
N GLU A 73 -7.50 0.56 14.38
CA GLU A 73 -8.88 0.09 14.59
C GLU A 73 -9.22 -1.17 13.77
N VAL A 74 -8.72 -1.25 12.54
CA VAL A 74 -8.89 -2.41 11.65
C VAL A 74 -8.18 -3.65 12.19
N LEU A 75 -6.95 -3.50 12.68
CA LEU A 75 -6.11 -4.59 13.17
C LEU A 75 -6.54 -5.07 14.57
N GLU A 76 -6.83 -4.14 15.49
CA GLU A 76 -7.22 -4.44 16.88
C GLU A 76 -8.56 -5.17 16.95
N HIS A 77 -9.53 -4.72 16.16
CA HIS A 77 -10.90 -5.24 16.23
C HIS A 77 -11.26 -6.21 15.12
N ALA A 78 -10.27 -6.63 14.32
CA ALA A 78 -10.47 -7.45 13.13
C ALA A 78 -11.61 -6.91 12.24
N LYS A 79 -11.61 -5.60 11.95
CA LYS A 79 -12.63 -4.93 11.12
C LYS A 79 -12.27 -4.92 9.63
N GLY A 80 -11.10 -5.42 9.26
CA GLY A 80 -10.66 -5.54 7.88
C GLY A 80 -11.66 -6.30 6.99
N THR A 81 -11.70 -5.96 5.71
CA THR A 81 -12.61 -6.58 4.73
C THR A 81 -11.83 -7.14 3.55
N ARG A 82 -12.50 -7.93 2.71
CA ARG A 82 -11.91 -8.47 1.47
C ARG A 82 -11.49 -7.37 0.49
N VAL A 83 -11.97 -6.14 0.62
CA VAL A 83 -11.60 -5.02 -0.26
C VAL A 83 -10.16 -4.58 -0.02
N VAL A 84 -9.68 -4.70 1.22
CA VAL A 84 -8.32 -4.30 1.60
C VAL A 84 -7.32 -5.26 0.97
N SER A 85 -6.43 -4.72 0.14
CA SER A 85 -5.35 -5.42 -0.54
C SER A 85 -3.96 -4.91 -0.19
N GLY A 86 -3.84 -3.81 0.56
CA GLY A 86 -2.55 -3.29 1.02
C GLY A 86 -2.68 -2.42 2.26
N ILE A 87 -1.64 -2.43 3.10
CA ILE A 87 -1.53 -1.58 4.29
C ILE A 87 -0.18 -0.87 4.24
N SER A 88 -0.18 0.46 4.30
CA SER A 88 1.04 1.27 4.46
C SER A 88 1.01 1.89 5.84
N PHE A 89 1.58 1.17 6.81
CA PHE A 89 1.51 1.54 8.21
C PHE A 89 2.80 2.21 8.68
N ASP A 90 2.71 3.47 9.09
CA ASP A 90 3.79 4.16 9.80
C ASP A 90 3.63 3.94 11.31
N ILE A 91 4.47 3.07 11.86
CA ILE A 91 4.48 2.72 13.28
C ILE A 91 5.45 3.57 14.10
N SER A 92 6.14 4.53 13.48
CA SER A 92 7.20 5.31 14.17
C SER A 92 6.69 6.13 15.35
N ALA A 93 5.41 6.50 15.34
CA ALA A 93 4.75 7.25 16.40
C ALA A 93 3.85 6.37 17.31
N ILE A 94 3.91 5.04 17.16
CA ILE A 94 3.07 4.09 17.89
C ILE A 94 3.92 3.37 18.94
N ASP A 95 3.53 3.52 20.20
CA ASP A 95 4.23 2.89 21.34
C ASP A 95 3.86 1.40 21.47
N GLU A 96 2.57 1.09 21.46
CA GLU A 96 2.04 -0.27 21.50
C GLU A 96 0.93 -0.48 20.46
N LEU A 97 0.91 -1.65 19.83
CA LEU A 97 -0.09 -2.06 18.85
C LEU A 97 -0.62 -3.45 19.21
N SER A 98 -1.93 -3.55 19.44
CA SER A 98 -2.60 -4.83 19.60
C SER A 98 -3.15 -5.31 18.26
N ILE A 99 -2.88 -6.57 17.90
CA ILE A 99 -3.40 -7.16 16.66
C ILE A 99 -4.27 -8.35 17.01
N SER A 100 -5.52 -8.32 16.58
CA SER A 100 -6.40 -9.47 16.74
C SER A 100 -5.86 -10.68 15.96
N GLN A 101 -5.89 -11.86 16.57
CA GLN A 101 -5.54 -13.12 15.89
C GLN A 101 -6.41 -13.37 14.63
N LYS A 102 -7.57 -12.70 14.52
CA LYS A 102 -8.48 -12.78 13.38
C LYS A 102 -8.34 -11.62 12.39
N ALA A 103 -7.48 -10.64 12.64
CA ALA A 103 -7.34 -9.42 11.84
C ALA A 103 -7.16 -9.73 10.35
N PHE A 104 -6.13 -10.50 10.03
CA PHE A 104 -5.79 -10.82 8.64
C PHE A 104 -6.71 -11.87 8.02
N LYS A 105 -7.39 -12.71 8.82
CA LYS A 105 -8.33 -13.72 8.29
C LYS A 105 -9.48 -13.12 7.49
N ARG A 106 -9.87 -11.87 7.79
CA ARG A 106 -10.93 -11.16 7.08
C ARG A 106 -10.46 -10.35 5.86
N MET A 107 -9.15 -10.31 5.63
CA MET A 107 -8.51 -9.60 4.51
C MET A 107 -7.76 -10.58 3.59
N PRO A 108 -8.44 -11.56 2.96
CA PRO A 108 -7.79 -12.58 2.13
C PRO A 108 -7.06 -12.02 0.89
N ASN A 109 -7.38 -10.78 0.50
CA ASN A 109 -6.77 -10.10 -0.64
C ASN A 109 -5.55 -9.25 -0.25
N LEU A 110 -5.21 -9.17 1.04
CA LEU A 110 -4.02 -8.46 1.52
C LEU A 110 -2.75 -9.13 1.01
N ARG A 111 -1.77 -8.32 0.61
CA ARG A 111 -0.43 -8.72 0.12
C ARG A 111 0.63 -7.83 0.76
#